data_AF-A0A7L0AF50-F1
#
_entry.id   AF-A0A7L0AF50-F1
#
_cell.length_a   1.000
_cell.length_b   1.000
_cell.length_c   1.000
_cell.angle_alpha   90.00
_cell.angle_beta   90.00
_cell.angle_gamma   90.00
#
_symmetry.space_group_name_H-M   'P 1'
#
loop_
_entity.id
_entity.type
_entity.pdbx_description
1 polymer ?
#
loop_
_entity_poly.entity_id
_entity_poly.type
_entity_poly.pdbx_seq_one_letter_code
_entity_poly.pdbx_strand_id
1 'polypeptide(L)'
;MVRYSLDPENPTKSCKSRGSNLRVHFKNTRETAQAIKGMHIRKATKYLKDVTLKKQCVPFRRYNGGVGRCAQAKQWGWTQGRWPKKSAEFLLHMLKNAESNAELK
;
A
#
# COMPACT_ATOMS: atom_id res chain seq x y z
N MET A 1 11.73 12.96 18.01
CA MET A 1 10.60 12.06 17.65
C MET A 1 9.85 12.68 16.47
N VAL A 2 9.70 11.97 15.34
CA VAL A 2 9.09 12.55 14.12
C VAL A 2 7.56 12.55 14.24
N ARG A 3 6.95 13.73 14.11
CA ARG A 3 5.49 13.94 14.17
C ARG A 3 4.79 13.36 12.93
N TYR A 4 3.63 12.74 13.12
CA TYR A 4 2.76 12.34 12.00
C TYR A 4 1.91 13.54 11.59
N SER A 5 1.52 13.63 10.32
CA SER A 5 0.65 14.70 9.84
C SER A 5 -0.81 14.55 10.28
N LEU A 6 -1.20 13.34 10.69
CA LEU A 6 -2.54 13.00 11.18
C LEU A 6 -2.39 12.25 12.49
N ASP A 7 -3.12 12.69 13.50
CA ASP A 7 -3.28 11.97 14.75
C ASP A 7 -4.60 11.16 14.74
N PRO A 8 -4.57 9.92 15.24
CA PRO A 8 -5.78 9.11 15.32
C PRO A 8 -6.74 9.68 16.37
N GLU A 9 -8.03 9.63 16.09
CA GLU A 9 -9.08 10.03 17.04
C GLU A 9 -8.99 9.26 18.35
N ASN A 10 -8.69 7.96 18.27
CA ASN A 10 -8.47 7.12 19.43
C ASN A 10 -7.02 6.59 19.45
N PRO A 11 -6.13 7.21 20.26
CA PRO A 11 -4.74 6.78 20.36
C PRO A 11 -4.57 5.38 20.94
N THR A 12 -5.42 4.92 21.86
CA THR A 12 -5.25 3.59 22.49
C THR A 12 -5.58 2.46 21.53
N LYS A 13 -6.61 2.64 20.69
CA LYS A 13 -7.05 1.65 19.70
C LYS A 13 -6.35 1.77 18.34
N SER A 14 -5.27 2.55 18.24
CA SER A 14 -4.56 2.79 16.98
C SER A 14 -3.08 2.46 17.07
N CYS A 15 -2.52 1.84 16.03
CA CYS A 15 -1.09 1.64 15.86
C CYS A 15 -0.51 2.58 14.79
N LYS A 16 0.79 2.87 14.88
CA LYS A 16 1.53 3.70 13.91
C LYS A 16 2.76 2.92 13.43
N SER A 17 3.08 3.02 12.14
CA SER A 17 4.35 2.53 11.58
C SER A 17 4.92 3.56 10.61
N ARG A 18 6.23 3.52 10.34
CA ARG A 18 6.92 4.47 9.44
C ARG A 18 8.15 3.81 8.82
N GLY A 19 8.43 4.17 7.57
CA GLY A 19 9.73 3.99 6.93
C GLY A 19 10.18 5.32 6.31
N SER A 20 11.44 5.69 6.51
CA SER A 20 12.04 6.94 5.99
C SER A 20 13.18 6.61 5.02
N ASN A 21 13.40 7.46 4.01
CA ASN A 21 14.49 7.33 3.03
C ASN A 21 14.56 5.94 2.37
N LEU A 22 13.40 5.34 2.10
CA LEU A 22 13.31 4.02 1.46
C LEU A 22 13.77 4.10 0.00
N ARG A 23 14.60 3.16 -0.43
CA ARG A 23 15.08 3.04 -1.83
C ARG A 23 14.01 2.45 -2.75
N VAL A 24 12.87 3.13 -2.89
CA VAL A 24 11.72 2.74 -3.70
C VAL A 24 11.28 3.86 -4.64
N HIS A 25 10.63 3.51 -5.75
CA HIS A 25 10.12 4.52 -6.67
C HIS A 25 8.89 5.22 -6.07
N PHE A 26 9.02 6.51 -5.77
CA PHE A 26 8.00 7.31 -5.10
C PHE A 26 6.60 7.18 -5.72
N LYS A 27 6.49 7.37 -7.05
CA LYS A 27 5.18 7.35 -7.74
C LYS A 27 4.51 5.99 -7.64
N ASN A 28 5.27 4.90 -7.71
CA ASN A 28 4.73 3.55 -7.61
C ASN A 28 4.24 3.27 -6.20
N THR A 29 5.04 3.65 -5.20
CA THR A 29 4.72 3.47 -3.79
C THR A 29 3.47 4.26 -3.39
N ARG A 30 3.29 5.47 -3.93
CA ARG A 30 2.08 6.28 -3.71
C ARG A 30 0.83 5.59 -4.24
N GLU A 31 0.85 5.08 -5.48
CA GLU A 31 -0.32 4.40 -6.04
C GLU A 31 -0.63 3.10 -5.27
N THR A 32 0.39 2.32 -4.90
CA THR A 32 0.19 1.10 -4.08
C THR A 32 -0.37 1.40 -2.70
N ALA A 33 0.15 2.43 -2.02
CA ALA A 33 -0.31 2.80 -0.69
C ALA A 33 -1.74 3.33 -0.72
N GLN A 34 -2.09 4.08 -1.78
CA GLN A 34 -3.45 4.55 -1.98
C GLN A 34 -4.42 3.38 -2.22
N ALA A 35 -3.99 2.33 -2.92
CA ALA A 35 -4.83 1.16 -3.19
C ALA A 35 -5.21 0.39 -1.91
N ILE A 36 -4.34 0.36 -0.89
CA ILE A 36 -4.60 -0.35 0.38
C ILE A 36 -5.30 0.52 1.44
N LYS A 37 -5.49 1.82 1.17
CA LYS A 37 -6.11 2.74 2.13
C LYS A 37 -7.54 2.29 2.44
N GLY A 38 -7.86 2.15 3.73
CA GLY A 38 -9.19 1.73 4.20
C GLY A 38 -9.46 0.23 4.12
N MET A 39 -8.47 -0.59 3.71
CA MET A 39 -8.61 -2.04 3.75
C MET A 39 -8.36 -2.59 5.15
N HIS A 40 -9.07 -3.66 5.50
CA HIS A 40 -8.71 -4.49 6.64
C HIS A 40 -7.31 -5.10 6.43
N ILE A 41 -6.50 -5.16 7.48
CA ILE A 41 -5.07 -5.51 7.39
C ILE A 41 -4.83 -6.87 6.71
N ARG A 42 -5.60 -7.89 7.07
CA ARG A 42 -5.55 -9.22 6.42
C ARG A 42 -5.82 -9.17 4.92
N LYS A 43 -6.78 -8.34 4.49
CA LYS A 43 -7.11 -8.14 3.07
C LYS A 43 -6.01 -7.38 2.35
N ALA A 44 -5.45 -6.35 2.98
CA ALA A 44 -4.34 -5.57 2.44
C ALA A 44 -3.09 -6.44 2.24
N THR A 45 -2.73 -7.26 3.23
CA THR A 45 -1.60 -8.19 3.17
C THR A 45 -1.78 -9.22 2.06
N LYS A 46 -2.99 -9.80 1.93
CA LYS A 46 -3.31 -10.72 0.82
C LYS A 46 -3.18 -10.02 -0.53
N TYR A 47 -3.76 -8.83 -0.67
CA TYR A 47 -3.71 -8.05 -1.92
C TYR A 47 -2.27 -7.74 -2.33
N LEU A 48 -1.42 -7.27 -1.42
CA LEU A 48 -0.03 -6.95 -1.74
C LEU A 48 0.78 -8.20 -2.14
N LYS A 49 0.51 -9.36 -1.54
CA LYS A 49 1.09 -10.65 -1.98
C LYS A 49 0.59 -11.04 -3.37
N ASP A 50 -0.69 -10.81 -3.68
CA ASP A 50 -1.21 -11.07 -5.02
C ASP A 50 -0.60 -10.12 -6.07
N VAL A 51 -0.26 -8.89 -5.69
CA VAL A 51 0.45 -7.93 -6.56
C VAL A 51 1.86 -8.41 -6.88
N THR A 52 2.61 -8.97 -5.93
CA THR A 52 3.95 -9.50 -6.19
C THR A 52 3.92 -10.72 -7.11
N LEU A 53 2.86 -11.53 -7.02
CA LEU A 53 2.58 -12.68 -7.87
C LEU A 53 1.88 -12.33 -9.20
N LYS A 54 1.65 -11.04 -9.47
CA LYS A 54 0.93 -10.54 -10.66
C LYS A 54 -0.51 -11.04 -10.84
N LYS A 55 -1.13 -11.54 -9.77
CA LYS A 55 -2.52 -12.00 -9.77
C LYS A 55 -3.51 -10.84 -9.72
N GLN A 56 -3.15 -9.75 -9.06
CA GLN A 56 -3.95 -8.53 -8.99
C GLN A 56 -3.09 -7.31 -9.31
N CYS A 57 -3.62 -6.39 -10.12
CA CYS A 57 -2.91 -5.17 -10.48
C CYS A 57 -3.24 -4.02 -9.52
N VAL A 58 -2.30 -3.09 -9.42
CA VAL A 58 -2.48 -1.81 -8.74
C VAL A 58 -3.03 -0.81 -9.76
N PRO A 59 -4.16 -0.13 -9.49
CA PRO A 59 -4.67 0.90 -10.37
C PRO A 59 -3.79 2.16 -10.26
N PHE A 60 -3.26 2.66 -11.38
CA PHE A 60 -2.48 3.89 -11.43
C PHE A 60 -3.42 5.04 -11.81
N ARG A 61 -3.71 5.94 -10.87
CA ARG A 61 -4.68 7.03 -11.06
C ARG A 61 -4.02 8.40 -11.23
N ARG A 62 -3.11 8.79 -10.34
CA ARG A 62 -2.45 10.11 -10.42
C ARG A 62 -1.24 10.08 -11.34
N TYR A 63 -0.38 9.07 -11.17
CA TYR A 63 0.85 8.94 -11.95
C TYR A 63 0.69 7.92 -13.07
N ASN A 64 -0.21 8.18 -14.01
CA ASN A 64 -0.63 7.23 -15.04
C ASN A 64 -0.09 7.52 -16.47
N GLY A 65 0.82 8.49 -16.62
CA GLY A 65 1.48 8.78 -17.90
C GLY A 65 2.26 7.57 -18.44
N GLY A 66 1.92 7.10 -19.65
CA GLY A 66 2.54 5.92 -20.27
C GLY A 66 2.26 4.60 -19.55
N VAL A 67 1.21 4.52 -18.74
CA VAL A 67 0.82 3.25 -18.10
C VAL A 67 -0.07 2.45 -19.05
N GLY A 68 0.34 1.20 -19.32
CA GLY A 68 -0.44 0.26 -20.12
C GLY A 68 -1.80 -0.08 -19.49
N ARG A 69 -2.75 -0.44 -20.35
CA ARG A 69 -4.06 -0.92 -19.90
C ARG A 69 -3.95 -2.36 -19.41
N CYS A 70 -4.70 -2.70 -18.37
CA CYS A 70 -4.71 -4.03 -17.78
C CYS A 70 -6.15 -4.46 -17.50
N ALA A 71 -6.55 -5.65 -17.94
CA ALA A 71 -7.91 -6.17 -17.69
C ALA A 71 -8.21 -6.28 -16.18
N GLN A 72 -7.20 -6.59 -15.36
CA GLN A 72 -7.34 -6.66 -13.90
C GLN A 72 -7.69 -5.30 -13.26
N ALA A 73 -7.48 -4.18 -13.96
CA ALA A 73 -7.84 -2.85 -13.45
C ALA A 73 -9.36 -2.63 -13.41
N LYS A 74 -10.13 -3.45 -14.15
CA LYS A 74 -11.60 -3.36 -14.22
C LYS A 74 -12.26 -3.48 -12.85
N GLN A 75 -11.72 -4.30 -11.94
CA GLN A 75 -12.23 -4.44 -10.58
C GLN A 75 -12.20 -3.12 -9.78
N TRP A 76 -11.32 -2.19 -10.17
CA TRP A 76 -11.15 -0.89 -9.54
C TRP A 76 -11.92 0.23 -10.26
N GLY A 77 -12.78 -0.13 -11.23
CA GLY A 77 -13.44 0.82 -12.12
C GLY A 77 -12.43 1.62 -12.96
N TRP A 78 -11.28 1.04 -13.29
CA TRP A 78 -10.18 1.73 -13.95
C TRP A 78 -9.61 0.90 -15.11
N THR A 79 -8.81 1.53 -15.97
CA THR A 79 -8.26 0.87 -17.17
C THR A 79 -6.77 0.60 -17.08
N GLN A 80 -6.01 1.45 -16.37
CA GLN A 80 -4.55 1.41 -16.31
C GLN A 80 -4.03 0.82 -15.01
N GLY A 81 -3.09 -0.12 -15.09
CA GLY A 81 -2.54 -0.77 -13.90
C GLY A 81 -1.18 -1.40 -14.12
N ARG A 82 -0.43 -1.59 -13.03
CA ARG A 82 0.87 -2.27 -13.02
C ARG A 82 1.03 -3.15 -11.78
N TRP A 83 2.12 -3.91 -11.74
CA TRP A 83 2.51 -4.76 -10.61
C TRP A 83 3.85 -4.30 -10.01
N PRO A 84 3.86 -3.20 -9.23
CA PRO A 84 5.08 -2.66 -8.63
C PRO A 84 5.58 -3.54 -7.47
N LYS A 85 6.29 -4.63 -7.79
CA LYS A 85 6.79 -5.64 -6.85
C LYS A 85 7.56 -5.02 -5.67
N LYS A 86 8.57 -4.18 -5.94
CA LYS A 86 9.40 -3.56 -4.90
C LYS A 86 8.56 -2.74 -3.92
N SER A 87 7.65 -1.90 -4.42
CA SER A 87 6.79 -1.08 -3.55
C SER A 87 5.85 -1.95 -2.70
N ALA A 88 5.31 -3.03 -3.26
CA ALA A 88 4.44 -3.96 -2.52
C ALA A 88 5.20 -4.69 -1.39
N GLU A 89 6.43 -5.13 -1.62
CA GLU A 89 7.27 -5.78 -0.61
C GLU A 89 7.58 -4.85 0.58
N PHE A 90 7.94 -3.58 0.31
CA PHE A 90 8.17 -2.61 1.38
C PHE A 90 6.90 -2.30 2.18
N LEU A 91 5.75 -2.19 1.51
CA LEU A 91 4.48 -1.99 2.21
C LEU A 91 4.07 -3.20 3.05
N LEU A 92 4.34 -4.43 2.59
CA LEU A 92 4.14 -5.64 3.38
C LEU A 92 4.97 -5.62 4.66
N HIS A 93 6.24 -5.22 4.57
CA HIS A 93 7.10 -5.08 5.74
C HIS A 93 6.56 -4.03 6.73
N MET A 94 6.08 -2.89 6.22
CA MET A 94 5.45 -1.86 7.06
C MET A 94 4.16 -2.32 7.74
N LEU A 95 3.33 -3.13 7.07
CA LEU A 95 2.11 -3.70 7.65
C LEU A 95 2.44 -4.70 8.75
N LYS A 96 3.42 -5.57 8.55
CA LYS A 96 3.89 -6.52 9.58
C LYS A 96 4.40 -5.79 10.83
N ASN A 97 5.12 -4.69 10.64
CA ASN A 97 5.56 -3.84 11.75
C ASN A 97 4.36 -3.20 12.49
N ALA A 98 3.35 -2.74 11.74
CA ALA A 98 2.13 -2.19 12.33
C ALA A 98 1.32 -3.24 13.13
N GLU A 99 1.29 -4.49 12.68
CA GLU A 99 0.68 -5.62 13.42
C GLU A 99 1.43 -5.89 14.73
N SER A 100 2.76 -5.98 14.69
CA SER A 100 3.57 -6.19 15.89
C SER A 100 3.42 -5.05 16.91
N ASN A 101 3.33 -3.79 16.44
CA ASN A 101 3.05 -2.65 17.32
C ASN A 101 1.65 -2.68 17.93
N ALA A 102 0.68 -3.37 17.30
CA ALA A 102 -0.66 -3.53 17.83
C ALA A 102 -0.74 -4.67 18.85
N GLU A 103 0.10 -5.70 18.75
CA GLU A 103 0.20 -6.78 19.74
C GLU A 103 0.86 -6.32 21.05
N LEU A 104 1.81 -5.39 20.95
CA LEU A 104 2.54 -4.85 22.11
C LEU A 104 1.78 -3.76 22.89
N LYS A 105 0.61 -3.36 22.41
CA LYS A 105 -0.13 -2.19 22.91
C LYS A 105 -1.44 -2.59 23.55
#